data_AF-A0A9P7ATV9-F1
#
_entry.id   AF-A0A9P7ATV9-F1
#
_cell.length_a   1.000
_cell.length_b   1.000
_cell.length_c   1.000
_cell.angle_alpha   90.00
_cell.angle_beta   90.00
_cell.angle_gamma   90.00
#
_symmetry.space_group_name_H-M   'P 1'
#
loop_
_entity.id
_entity.type
_entity.pdbx_description
1 polymer ?
#
loop_
_entity_poly.entity_id
_entity_poly.type
_entity_poly.pdbx_seq_one_letter_code
_entity_poly.pdbx_strand_id
1 'polypeptide(L)'
;PEGLSFLSARRLPHGGVLYELNSTELAMWFNTPMNRSKFLEHFGIEVVIKDRSFNILIENIPVAFVPENHTALSDVEKKSGLKPKSILKARYIKPIARCRPD
;
A
#
# COMPACT_ATOMS: atom_id res chain seq x y z
N PRO A 1 20.04 -3.58 14.96
CA PRO A 1 21.28 -3.39 14.19
C PRO A 1 21.94 -2.09 14.65
N GLU A 2 23.27 -2.00 14.61
CA GLU A 2 23.98 -0.80 15.08
C GLU A 2 23.62 0.41 14.20
N GLY A 3 23.33 1.56 14.83
CA GLY A 3 22.93 2.80 14.13
C GLY A 3 21.44 2.96 13.81
N LEU A 4 20.58 2.01 14.21
CA LEU A 4 19.12 2.15 14.11
C LEU A 4 18.57 3.03 15.23
N SER A 5 17.92 4.14 14.87
CA SER A 5 17.17 4.94 15.83
C SER A 5 15.82 5.40 15.27
N PHE A 6 14.81 5.33 16.15
CA PHE A 6 13.58 6.06 15.94
C PHE A 6 13.84 7.51 16.31
N LEU A 7 13.67 8.42 15.35
CA LEU A 7 13.90 9.85 15.55
C LEU A 7 12.71 10.49 16.27
N SER A 8 11.51 10.10 15.88
CA SER A 8 10.28 10.65 16.46
C SER A 8 9.12 9.67 16.36
N ALA A 9 8.13 9.85 17.24
CA ALA A 9 6.85 9.18 17.20
C ALA A 9 5.73 10.22 17.34
N ARG A 10 4.86 10.34 16.34
CA ARG A 10 3.77 11.32 16.33
C ARG A 10 2.42 10.63 16.26
N ARG A 11 1.55 10.92 17.24
CA ARG A 11 0.14 10.49 17.19
C ARG A 11 -0.60 11.31 16.13
N LEU A 12 -1.31 10.63 15.24
CA LEU A 12 -2.18 11.21 14.21
C LEU A 12 -3.61 11.43 14.77
N PRO A 13 -4.40 12.35 14.19
CA PRO A 13 -5.75 12.67 14.67
C PRO A 13 -6.69 11.47 14.77
N HIS A 14 -6.51 10.46 13.92
CA HIS A 14 -7.33 9.23 13.88
C HIS A 14 -6.74 8.08 14.71
N GLY A 15 -5.86 8.38 15.68
CA GLY A 15 -5.31 7.38 16.61
C GLY A 15 -4.15 6.54 16.06
N GLY A 16 -3.76 6.73 14.80
CA GLY A 16 -2.54 6.13 14.26
C GLY A 16 -1.27 6.75 14.85
N VAL A 17 -0.13 6.06 14.75
CA VAL A 17 1.18 6.58 15.14
C VAL A 17 2.09 6.59 13.92
N LEU A 18 2.74 7.72 13.66
CA LEU A 18 3.76 7.88 12.64
C LEU A 18 5.13 7.80 13.31
N TYR A 19 5.94 6.83 12.92
CA TYR A 19 7.34 6.70 13.35
C TYR A 19 8.26 7.24 12.27
N GLU A 20 9.20 8.08 12.67
CA GLU A 20 10.27 8.58 11.81
C GLU A 20 11.56 7.82 12.13
N LEU A 21 12.22 7.31 11.08
CA LEU A 21 13.47 6.58 11.18
C LEU A 21 14.56 7.32 10.43
N ASN A 22 15.81 7.11 10.82
CA ASN A 22 16.98 7.80 10.27
C ASN A 22 17.47 7.29 8.90
N SER A 23 16.91 6.20 8.36
CA SER A 23 17.25 5.71 7.00
C SER A 23 16.10 4.95 6.34
N THR A 24 16.08 5.03 5.01
CA THR A 24 15.14 4.30 4.14
C THR A 24 15.28 2.78 4.26
N GLU A 25 16.51 2.27 4.37
CA GLU A 25 16.77 0.83 4.53
C GLU A 25 16.14 0.31 5.82
N LEU A 26 16.13 1.16 6.84
CA LEU A 26 15.56 0.85 8.16
C LEU A 26 14.04 0.85 8.11
N ALA A 27 13.45 1.80 7.38
CA ALA A 27 12.02 1.77 7.10
C ALA A 27 11.63 0.52 6.30
N MET A 28 12.44 0.07 5.34
CA MET A 28 12.21 -1.18 4.61
C MET A 28 12.33 -2.41 5.51
N TRP A 29 13.37 -2.47 6.35
CA TRP A 29 13.56 -3.52 7.35
C TRP A 29 12.38 -3.57 8.31
N PHE A 30 11.98 -2.43 8.88
CA PHE A 30 10.84 -2.32 9.79
C PHE A 30 9.53 -2.72 9.11
N ASN A 31 9.37 -2.42 7.82
CA ASN A 31 8.19 -2.79 7.05
C ASN A 31 8.09 -4.27 6.67
N THR A 32 9.09 -5.09 7.01
CA THR A 32 9.02 -6.54 6.81
C THR A 32 8.05 -7.15 7.83
N PRO A 33 7.10 -8.03 7.41
CA PRO A 33 6.06 -8.57 8.31
C PRO A 33 6.60 -9.18 9.60
N MET A 34 7.70 -9.92 9.53
CA MET A 34 8.33 -10.55 10.69
C MET A 34 8.87 -9.52 11.70
N ASN A 35 9.46 -8.42 11.22
CA ASN A 35 10.01 -7.38 12.09
C ASN A 35 8.91 -6.54 12.72
N ARG A 36 7.84 -6.25 11.94
CA ARG A 36 6.62 -5.61 12.46
C ARG A 36 6.01 -6.42 13.59
N SER A 37 5.80 -7.73 13.41
CA SER A 37 5.21 -8.58 14.45
C SER A 37 6.05 -8.59 15.73
N LYS A 38 7.37 -8.77 15.63
CA LYS A 38 8.27 -8.73 16.80
C LYS A 38 8.23 -7.39 17.53
N PHE A 39 8.17 -6.29 16.78
CA PHE A 39 8.02 -4.96 17.36
C PHE A 39 6.67 -4.84 18.10
N LEU A 40 5.58 -5.28 17.49
CA LEU A 40 4.23 -5.21 18.08
C LEU A 40 4.07 -6.07 19.34
N GLU A 41 4.70 -7.25 19.40
CA GLU A 41 4.72 -8.11 20.59
C GLU A 41 5.21 -7.38 21.85
N HIS A 42 6.13 -6.41 21.69
CA HIS A 42 6.67 -5.65 22.81
C HIS A 42 5.76 -4.51 23.29
N PHE A 43 4.78 -4.09 22.49
CA PHE A 43 3.88 -2.98 22.84
C PHE A 43 2.64 -3.41 23.64
N GLY A 44 2.43 -4.72 23.86
CA GLY A 44 1.45 -5.26 24.82
C GLY A 44 -0.02 -4.93 24.54
N ILE A 45 -0.33 -4.23 23.44
CA ILE A 45 -1.65 -3.74 23.03
C ILE A 45 -1.93 -4.27 21.63
N GLU A 46 -3.20 -4.48 21.27
CA GLU A 46 -3.68 -4.75 19.90
C GLU A 46 -3.37 -3.58 18.94
N VAL A 47 -2.09 -3.37 18.64
CA VAL A 47 -1.63 -2.36 17.70
C VAL A 47 -1.57 -3.01 16.33
N VAL A 48 -2.42 -2.55 15.41
CA VAL A 48 -2.43 -3.02 14.02
C VAL A 48 -1.62 -2.07 13.16
N ILE A 49 -0.50 -2.55 12.61
CA ILE A 49 0.20 -1.84 11.53
C ILE A 49 -0.59 -2.05 10.25
N LYS A 50 -1.30 -1.02 9.81
CA LYS A 50 -2.03 -1.04 8.54
C LYS A 50 -1.07 -0.78 7.39
N ASP A 51 -1.08 -1.66 6.40
CA ASP A 51 -0.47 -1.35 5.11
C ASP A 51 -1.18 -0.15 4.47
N ARG A 52 -0.40 0.86 4.08
CA ARG A 52 -0.93 2.01 3.34
C ARG A 52 -0.99 1.65 1.87
N SER A 53 -2.20 1.71 1.33
CA SER A 53 -2.41 1.81 -0.11
C SER A 53 -2.42 3.27 -0.54
N PHE A 54 -2.00 3.50 -1.77
CA PHE A 54 -2.02 4.82 -2.40
C PHE A 54 -2.89 4.77 -3.64
N ASN A 55 -3.68 5.83 -3.85
CA ASN A 55 -4.43 5.97 -5.09
C ASN A 55 -3.47 6.49 -6.16
N ILE A 56 -3.32 5.73 -7.24
CA ILE A 56 -2.54 6.12 -8.42
C ILE A 56 -3.47 6.44 -9.58
N LEU A 57 -3.07 7.43 -10.38
CA LEU A 57 -3.72 7.75 -11.65
C LEU A 57 -2.93 7.06 -12.76
N ILE A 58 -3.62 6.32 -13.62
CA ILE A 58 -3.02 5.66 -14.78
C ILE A 58 -3.74 6.15 -16.03
N GLU A 59 -2.96 6.58 -17.01
CA GLU A 59 -3.45 7.02 -18.31
C GLU A 59 -3.28 5.90 -19.36
N ASN A 60 -4.03 5.99 -20.47
CA ASN A 60 -3.94 5.06 -21.60
C ASN A 60 -4.27 3.59 -21.27
N ILE A 61 -5.17 3.35 -20.31
CA ILE A 61 -5.70 2.01 -20.06
C ILE A 61 -6.58 1.58 -21.24
N PRO A 62 -6.46 0.31 -21.72
CA PRO A 62 -7.34 -0.22 -22.76
C PRO A 62 -8.82 -0.06 -22.42
N VAL A 63 -9.65 0.30 -23.39
CA VAL A 63 -11.12 0.45 -23.20
C VAL A 63 -11.78 -0.88 -22.77
N ALA A 64 -11.16 -2.01 -23.14
CA ALA A 64 -11.60 -3.34 -22.73
C ALA A 64 -11.22 -3.72 -21.28
N PHE A 65 -10.46 -2.88 -20.56
CA PHE A 65 -10.11 -3.15 -19.17
C PHE A 65 -11.35 -3.07 -18.28
N VAL A 66 -11.59 -4.09 -17.47
CA VAL A 66 -12.70 -4.11 -16.52
C VAL A 66 -12.12 -4.08 -15.10
N PRO A 67 -12.15 -2.93 -14.40
CA PRO A 67 -11.57 -2.77 -13.06
C PRO A 67 -12.10 -3.76 -12.01
N GLU A 68 -13.33 -4.24 -12.20
CA GLU A 68 -14.01 -5.19 -11.32
C GLU A 68 -13.59 -6.65 -11.59
N ASN A 69 -12.92 -6.91 -12.71
CA ASN A 69 -12.46 -8.25 -13.07
C ASN A 69 -11.11 -8.54 -12.42
N HIS A 70 -11.08 -9.49 -11.48
CA HIS A 70 -9.87 -9.93 -10.80
C HIS A 70 -8.77 -10.45 -11.75
N THR A 71 -9.13 -11.10 -12.85
CA THR A 71 -8.17 -11.58 -13.85
C THR A 71 -7.46 -10.39 -14.53
N ALA A 72 -8.21 -9.34 -14.86
CA ALA A 72 -7.63 -8.15 -15.47
C ALA A 72 -6.65 -7.44 -14.53
N LEU A 73 -6.96 -7.39 -13.22
CA LEU A 73 -6.04 -6.87 -12.21
C LEU A 73 -4.77 -7.71 -12.08
N SER A 74 -4.90 -9.04 -12.03
CA SER A 74 -3.75 -9.95 -11.95
C SER A 74 -2.84 -9.85 -13.17
N ASP A 75 -3.40 -9.64 -14.36
CA ASP A 75 -2.62 -9.44 -15.59
C ASP A 75 -1.84 -8.12 -15.55
N VAL A 76 -2.46 -7.04 -15.04
CA VAL A 76 -1.78 -5.75 -14.84
C VAL A 76 -0.64 -5.89 -13.83
N GLU A 77 -0.87 -6.60 -12.72
CA GLU A 77 0.16 -6.87 -11.72
C GLU A 77 1.35 -7.62 -12.32
N LYS A 78 1.08 -8.71 -13.05
CA LYS A 78 2.12 -9.49 -13.75
C LYS A 78 2.91 -8.65 -14.75
N LYS A 79 2.22 -7.91 -15.62
CA LYS A 79 2.86 -7.10 -16.67
C LYS A 79 3.68 -5.94 -16.09
N SER A 80 3.27 -5.41 -14.93
CA SER A 80 3.95 -4.29 -14.27
C SER A 80 5.03 -4.73 -13.28
N GLY A 81 5.24 -6.04 -13.10
CA GLY A 81 6.18 -6.58 -12.10
C GLY A 81 5.75 -6.34 -10.65
N LEU A 82 4.47 -6.07 -10.42
CA LEU A 82 3.93 -5.91 -9.07
C LEU A 82 3.78 -7.27 -8.39
N LYS A 83 3.85 -7.28 -7.07
CA LYS A 83 3.53 -8.48 -6.29
C LYS A 83 2.05 -8.84 -6.51
N PRO A 84 1.69 -10.13 -6.53
CA PRO A 84 0.29 -10.52 -6.60
C PRO A 84 -0.54 -9.87 -5.48
N LYS A 85 -1.75 -9.41 -5.80
CA LYS A 85 -2.67 -8.73 -4.88
C LYS A 85 -2.16 -7.38 -4.33
N SER A 86 -1.26 -6.71 -5.04
CA SER A 86 -0.84 -5.34 -4.71
C SER A 86 -1.93 -4.31 -5.05
N ILE A 87 -2.75 -4.57 -6.05
CA ILE A 87 -3.86 -3.70 -6.45
C ILE A 87 -5.11 -4.07 -5.64
N LEU A 88 -5.43 -3.26 -4.64
CA LEU A 88 -6.60 -3.50 -3.77
C LEU A 88 -7.93 -3.21 -4.47
N LYS A 89 -7.97 -2.18 -5.31
CA LYS A 89 -9.15 -1.75 -6.05
C LYS A 89 -8.73 -0.87 -7.23
N ALA A 90 -9.41 -1.03 -8.35
CA ALA A 90 -9.34 -0.11 -9.47
C ALA A 90 -10.73 0.47 -9.74
N ARG A 91 -10.79 1.68 -10.29
CA ARG A 91 -12.02 2.30 -10.80
C ARG A 91 -11.68 3.32 -11.87
N TYR A 92 -12.59 3.50 -12.82
CA TYR A 92 -12.52 4.65 -13.70
C TYR A 92 -12.78 5.95 -12.92
N ILE A 93 -12.09 7.02 -13.31
CA ILE A 93 -12.34 8.36 -12.75
C ILE A 93 -13.73 8.86 -13.17
N LYS A 94 -14.08 8.61 -14.42
CA LYS A 94 -15.40 8.91 -14.97
C LYS A 94 -16.28 7.67 -14.89
N PRO A 95 -17.60 7.81 -14.65
CA PRO A 95 -18.52 6.69 -14.73
C PRO A 95 -18.46 6.03 -16.11
N ILE A 96 -18.60 4.70 -16.18
CA ILE A 96 -18.56 3.92 -17.42
C ILE A 96 -19.58 4.43 -18.45
N ALA A 97 -20.72 4.95 -18.00
CA ALA A 97 -21.74 5.59 -18.85
C ALA A 97 -21.21 6.76 -19.69
N ARG A 98 -20.08 7.36 -19.30
CA ARG A 98 -19.40 8.45 -20.01
C ARG A 98 -18.11 8.01 -20.72
N CYS A 99 -17.80 6.71 -20.71
CA CYS A 99 -16.58 6.13 -21.26
C CYS A 99 -16.82 5.24 -22.47
N ARG A 100 -18.07 5.08 -22.94
CA ARG A 100 -18.33 4.42 -24.22
C ARG A 100 -18.06 5.40 -25.36
N PRO A 101 -17.20 5.05 -26.33
CA PRO A 101 -17.25 5.70 -27.63
C PRO A 101 -18.50 5.21 -28.36
N ASP A 102 -19.19 6.13 -29.02
CA ASP A 102 -20.24 5.83 -30.00
C ASP A 102 -19.63 5.17 -31.24
#